data_AF-A0A1G1D544-F1
#
_entry.id   AF-A0A1G1D544-F1
#
_cell.length_a   1.000
_cell.length_b   1.000
_cell.length_c   1.000
_cell.angle_alpha   90.00
_cell.angle_beta   90.00
_cell.angle_gamma   90.00
#
_symmetry.space_group_name_H-M   'P 1'
#
loop_
_entity.id
_entity.type
_entity.pdbx_description
1 polymer ?
#
loop_
_entity_poly.entity_id
_entity_poly.type
_entity_poly.pdbx_seq_one_letter_code
_entity_poly.pdbx_strand_id
1 'polypeptide(L)'
;MIQDGQKKLDTAKYFLNKAKARLDSRRGLVRACREINASLNRSMEAWLLKYEYTPDFGNGWHSMRVQFYEASPDNLRLKVSDCLSEVTSLQFHLESNLDSNEGVYISIEQWKEKTYACLKEVEEFVRVIEKDILNDS
;
A
#
# COMPACT_ATOMS: atom_id res chain seq x y z
N MET A 1 2.56 -15.49 16.57
CA MET A 1 2.67 -15.62 15.11
C MET A 1 1.35 -15.31 14.39
N ILE A 2 0.31 -16.18 14.41
CA ILE A 2 -0.99 -15.86 13.75
C ILE A 2 -1.62 -14.56 14.29
N GLN A 3 -1.62 -14.37 15.62
CA GLN A 3 -2.11 -13.13 16.24
C GLN A 3 -1.31 -11.88 15.83
N ASP A 4 -0.05 -12.04 15.45
CA ASP A 4 0.80 -10.91 15.06
C ASP A 4 0.53 -10.51 13.61
N GLY A 5 0.31 -11.49 12.71
CA GLY A 5 -0.16 -11.24 11.35
C GLY A 5 -1.51 -10.50 11.33
N GLN A 6 -2.48 -10.94 12.14
CA GLN A 6 -3.78 -10.27 12.22
C GLN A 6 -3.66 -8.80 12.68
N LYS A 7 -2.82 -8.50 13.68
CA LYS A 7 -2.58 -7.12 14.13
C LYS A 7 -2.01 -6.24 13.01
N LYS A 8 -1.12 -6.79 12.16
CA LYS A 8 -0.59 -6.05 11.01
C LYS A 8 -1.66 -5.81 9.96
N LEU A 9 -2.53 -6.79 9.71
CA LEU A 9 -3.67 -6.63 8.82
C LEU A 9 -4.66 -5.56 9.32
N ASP A 10 -4.96 -5.52 10.61
CA ASP A 10 -5.79 -4.47 11.21
C ASP A 10 -5.16 -3.08 11.05
N THR A 11 -3.83 -3.01 11.21
CA THR A 11 -3.06 -1.79 10.96
C THR A 11 -3.11 -1.38 9.48
N ALA A 12 -3.05 -2.34 8.55
CA ALA A 12 -3.18 -2.08 7.12
C ALA A 12 -4.55 -1.46 6.78
N LYS A 13 -5.63 -2.02 7.35
CA LYS A 13 -7.00 -1.50 7.19
C LYS A 13 -7.17 -0.12 7.81
N TYR A 14 -6.55 0.13 8.96
CA TYR A 14 -6.53 1.45 9.58
C TYR A 14 -5.92 2.51 8.65
N PHE A 15 -4.83 2.19 7.96
CA PHE A 15 -4.21 3.10 6.99
C PHE A 15 -5.08 3.34 5.76
N LEU A 16 -5.81 2.34 5.26
CA LEU A 16 -6.79 2.54 4.18
C LEU A 16 -7.90 3.53 4.59
N ASN A 17 -8.41 3.39 5.81
CA ASN A 17 -9.43 4.32 6.33
C ASN A 17 -8.89 5.74 6.46
N LYS A 18 -7.63 5.90 6.87
CA LYS A 18 -6.95 7.20 6.86
C LYS A 18 -6.78 7.77 5.45
N ALA A 19 -6.43 6.94 4.47
CA ALA A 19 -6.28 7.38 3.09
C ALA A 19 -7.61 7.92 2.53
N LYS A 20 -8.73 7.21 2.76
CA LYS A 20 -10.07 7.65 2.37
C LYS A 20 -10.43 9.04 2.90
N ALA A 21 -10.10 9.29 4.18
CA ALA A 21 -10.42 10.55 4.85
C ALA A 21 -9.57 11.75 4.38
N ARG A 22 -8.59 11.53 3.47
CA ARG A 22 -7.61 12.54 3.04
C ARG A 22 -7.70 12.90 1.56
N LEU A 23 -8.76 12.52 0.88
CA LEU A 23 -8.92 12.77 -0.57
C LEU A 23 -9.47 14.17 -0.91
N ASP A 24 -9.41 15.13 0.01
CA ASP A 24 -10.11 16.43 -0.10
C ASP A 24 -9.31 17.50 -0.85
N SER A 25 -7.99 17.46 -0.70
CA SER A 25 -7.05 18.49 -1.11
C SER A 25 -5.78 17.86 -1.66
N ARG A 26 -4.98 18.62 -2.40
CA ARG A 26 -3.73 18.12 -2.97
C ARG A 26 -2.73 17.62 -1.92
N ARG A 27 -2.56 18.36 -0.82
CA ARG A 27 -1.76 17.93 0.33
C ARG A 27 -2.39 16.70 1.00
N GLY A 28 -3.72 16.62 1.02
CA GLY A 28 -4.47 15.43 1.41
C GLY A 28 -4.08 14.22 0.55
N LEU A 29 -4.06 14.35 -0.78
CA LEU A 29 -3.74 13.28 -1.71
C LEU A 29 -2.32 12.74 -1.53
N VAL A 30 -1.32 13.61 -1.35
CA VAL A 30 0.06 13.17 -1.00
C VAL A 30 0.04 12.33 0.28
N ARG A 31 -0.68 12.80 1.30
CA ARG A 31 -0.82 12.06 2.55
C ARG A 31 -1.58 10.75 2.33
N ALA A 32 -2.61 10.71 1.48
CA ALA A 32 -3.34 9.50 1.15
C ALA A 32 -2.41 8.45 0.49
N CYS A 33 -1.56 8.85 -0.47
CA CYS A 33 -0.58 7.96 -1.08
C CYS A 33 0.38 7.35 -0.04
N ARG A 34 0.85 8.14 0.94
CA ARG A 34 1.70 7.63 2.03
C ARG A 34 0.97 6.59 2.90
N GLU A 35 -0.30 6.83 3.22
CA GLU A 35 -1.10 5.88 3.99
C GLU A 35 -1.42 4.61 3.17
N ILE A 36 -1.66 4.72 1.85
CA ILE A 36 -1.82 3.57 0.95
C ILE A 36 -0.53 2.73 0.92
N ASN A 37 0.63 3.37 0.79
CA ASN A 37 1.93 2.70 0.81
C ASN A 37 2.19 1.99 2.16
N ALA A 38 1.84 2.64 3.27
CA ALA A 38 1.90 2.04 4.60
C ALA A 38 0.96 0.84 4.75
N SER A 39 -0.23 0.89 4.15
CA SER A 39 -1.16 -0.25 4.11
C SER A 39 -0.54 -1.45 3.40
N LEU A 40 0.00 -1.27 2.19
CA LEU A 40 0.70 -2.32 1.44
C LEU A 40 1.82 -2.95 2.26
N ASN A 41 2.65 -2.13 2.90
CA ASN A 41 3.75 -2.61 3.76
C ASN A 41 3.25 -3.49 4.91
N ARG A 42 2.18 -3.07 5.59
CA ARG A 42 1.61 -3.85 6.70
C ARG A 42 0.94 -5.12 6.23
N SER A 43 0.33 -5.13 5.04
CA SER A 43 -0.24 -6.35 4.45
C SER A 43 0.83 -7.37 4.08
N MET A 44 1.95 -6.94 3.47
CA MET A 44 3.08 -7.84 3.20
C MET A 44 3.69 -8.39 4.50
N GLU A 45 3.86 -7.55 5.51
CA GLU A 45 4.34 -7.96 6.85
C GLU A 45 3.38 -8.97 7.50
N ALA A 46 2.06 -8.74 7.38
CA ALA A 46 1.04 -9.66 7.89
C ALA A 46 1.15 -11.05 7.26
N TRP A 47 1.33 -11.09 5.94
CA TRP A 47 1.48 -12.32 5.18
C TRP A 47 2.76 -13.08 5.59
N LEU A 48 3.90 -12.40 5.64
CA LEU A 48 5.17 -13.01 6.09
C LEU A 48 5.02 -13.65 7.47
N LEU A 49 4.38 -12.96 8.42
CA LEU A 49 4.16 -13.48 9.77
C LEU A 49 3.20 -14.68 9.82
N LYS A 50 2.21 -14.75 8.92
CA LYS A 50 1.29 -15.90 8.81
C LYS A 50 2.04 -17.15 8.35
N TYR A 51 2.95 -17.00 7.39
CA TYR A 51 3.76 -18.09 6.85
C TYR A 51 5.11 -18.28 7.58
N GLU A 52 5.14 -17.90 8.86
CA GLU A 52 6.27 -18.13 9.79
C GLU A 52 7.61 -17.51 9.39
N TYR A 53 7.60 -16.55 8.47
CA TYR A 53 8.78 -15.73 8.19
C TYR A 53 8.95 -14.67 9.28
N THR A 54 10.21 -14.43 9.67
CA THR A 54 10.57 -13.25 10.46
C THR A 54 10.80 -12.09 9.51
N PRO A 55 10.00 -10.99 9.57
CA PRO A 55 10.15 -9.87 8.66
C PRO A 55 11.54 -9.21 8.77
N ASP A 56 12.25 -9.10 7.65
CA ASP A 56 13.56 -8.46 7.57
C ASP A 56 13.45 -6.93 7.41
N PHE A 57 14.00 -6.19 8.36
CA PHE A 57 14.07 -4.72 8.34
C PHE A 57 15.50 -4.18 8.25
N GLY A 58 16.48 -4.98 7.82
CA GLY A 58 17.89 -4.58 7.72
C GLY A 58 18.13 -3.32 6.89
N ASN A 59 17.34 -3.11 5.83
CA ASN A 59 17.26 -1.86 5.06
C ASN A 59 15.83 -1.28 5.09
N GLY A 60 15.23 -1.26 6.28
CA GLY A 60 13.86 -0.79 6.49
C GLY A 60 12.83 -1.57 5.67
N TRP A 61 11.84 -0.86 5.13
CA TRP A 61 10.76 -1.47 4.34
C TRP A 61 11.23 -2.11 3.03
N HIS A 62 12.39 -1.71 2.49
CA HIS A 62 12.90 -2.28 1.25
C HIS A 62 13.27 -3.75 1.42
N SER A 63 14.02 -4.10 2.46
CA SER A 63 14.35 -5.50 2.78
C SER A 63 13.11 -6.36 2.94
N MET A 64 12.13 -5.90 3.72
CA MET A 64 10.89 -6.64 3.97
C MET A 64 10.13 -6.92 2.67
N ARG A 65 10.06 -5.92 1.76
CA ARG A 65 9.44 -6.08 0.45
C ARG A 65 10.16 -7.12 -0.40
N VAL A 66 11.49 -7.09 -0.44
CA VAL A 66 12.28 -8.09 -1.17
C VAL A 66 11.99 -9.49 -0.63
N GLN A 67 12.02 -9.67 0.69
CA GLN A 67 11.66 -10.93 1.33
C GLN A 67 10.25 -11.40 0.94
N PHE A 68 9.25 -10.50 0.95
CA PHE A 68 7.90 -10.83 0.48
C PHE A 68 7.88 -11.25 -0.99
N TYR A 69 8.61 -10.55 -1.86
CA TYR A 69 8.67 -10.88 -3.30
C TYR A 69 9.33 -12.24 -3.59
N GLU A 70 10.29 -12.63 -2.79
CA GLU A 70 10.98 -13.92 -2.88
C GLU A 70 10.13 -15.07 -2.33
N ALA A 71 9.37 -14.82 -1.26
CA ALA A 71 8.60 -15.85 -0.55
C ALA A 71 7.16 -16.04 -1.07
N SER A 72 6.52 -14.97 -1.56
CA SER A 72 5.09 -15.00 -1.90
C SER A 72 4.81 -15.64 -3.27
N PRO A 73 3.62 -16.25 -3.44
CA PRO A 73 3.14 -16.71 -4.75
C PRO A 73 3.13 -15.60 -5.81
N ASP A 74 3.38 -15.97 -7.07
CA ASP A 74 3.51 -15.05 -8.20
C ASP A 74 2.32 -14.09 -8.35
N ASN A 75 1.09 -14.57 -8.11
CA ASN A 75 -0.11 -13.74 -8.19
C ASN A 75 -0.13 -12.63 -7.14
N LEU A 76 0.34 -12.89 -5.91
CA LEU A 76 0.43 -11.88 -4.86
C LEU A 76 1.57 -10.89 -5.14
N ARG A 77 2.73 -11.41 -5.59
CA ARG A 77 3.86 -10.58 -6.01
C ARG A 77 3.47 -9.61 -7.12
N LEU A 78 2.85 -10.09 -8.19
CA LEU A 78 2.44 -9.25 -9.32
C LEU A 78 1.45 -8.18 -8.86
N LYS A 79 0.41 -8.57 -8.10
CA LYS A 79 -0.60 -7.64 -7.61
C LYS A 79 -0.02 -6.54 -6.71
N VAL A 80 0.87 -6.89 -5.77
CA VAL A 80 1.49 -5.88 -4.90
C VAL A 80 2.48 -5.00 -5.65
N SER A 81 3.18 -5.54 -6.65
CA SER A 81 4.08 -4.78 -7.53
C SER A 81 3.32 -3.70 -8.30
N ASP A 82 2.19 -4.04 -8.91
CA ASP A 82 1.36 -3.07 -9.65
C ASP A 82 0.87 -1.96 -8.72
N CYS A 83 0.36 -2.33 -7.54
CA CYS A 83 -0.10 -1.37 -6.52
C CYS A 83 1.04 -0.45 -6.03
N LEU A 84 2.23 -0.99 -5.75
CA LEU A 84 3.39 -0.23 -5.29
C LEU A 84 3.90 0.73 -6.36
N SER A 85 3.94 0.28 -7.62
CA SER A 85 4.34 1.10 -8.77
C SER A 85 3.40 2.29 -8.93
N GLU A 86 2.08 2.03 -8.91
CA GLU A 86 1.07 3.08 -9.08
C GLU A 86 1.13 4.10 -7.94
N VAL A 87 1.09 3.65 -6.67
CA VAL A 87 1.09 4.59 -5.54
C VAL A 87 2.38 5.41 -5.46
N THR A 88 3.53 4.83 -5.84
CA THR A 88 4.81 5.53 -5.85
C THR A 88 4.85 6.58 -6.95
N SER A 89 4.35 6.24 -8.14
CA SER A 89 4.20 7.18 -9.25
C SER A 89 3.27 8.34 -8.90
N LEU A 90 2.09 8.05 -8.33
CA LEU A 90 1.15 9.07 -7.86
C LEU A 90 1.80 9.99 -6.82
N GLN A 91 2.48 9.43 -5.83
CA GLN A 91 3.16 10.22 -4.80
C GLN A 91 4.23 11.13 -5.42
N PHE A 92 5.10 10.57 -6.28
CA PHE A 92 6.17 11.32 -6.93
C PHE A 92 5.62 12.51 -7.74
N HIS A 93 4.59 12.29 -8.55
CA HIS A 93 4.00 13.38 -9.35
C HIS A 93 3.26 14.40 -8.49
N LEU A 94 2.55 13.97 -7.45
CA LEU A 94 1.85 14.88 -6.55
C LEU A 94 2.82 15.77 -5.78
N GLU A 95 3.95 15.22 -5.34
CA GLU A 95 5.02 15.92 -4.61
C GLU A 95 5.86 16.81 -5.54
N SER A 96 6.29 16.32 -6.71
CA SER A 96 7.14 17.09 -7.65
C SER A 96 6.43 18.33 -8.21
N ASN A 97 5.13 18.23 -8.46
CA ASN A 97 4.34 19.36 -8.93
C ASN A 97 3.99 20.36 -7.79
N LEU A 98 4.43 20.16 -6.53
CA LEU A 98 4.20 21.14 -5.46
C LEU A 98 5.09 22.37 -5.63
N ASP A 99 6.25 22.19 -6.27
CA ASP A 99 7.30 23.20 -6.39
C ASP A 99 7.46 23.76 -7.80
N SER A 100 6.87 23.12 -8.83
CA SER A 100 6.91 23.60 -10.21
C SER A 100 5.63 24.33 -10.61
N ASN A 101 5.76 25.61 -10.96
CA ASN A 101 4.72 26.37 -11.69
C ASN A 101 4.54 25.87 -13.15
N GLU A 102 5.29 24.85 -13.56
CA GLU A 102 5.29 24.32 -14.92
C GLU A 102 5.18 22.79 -14.89
N GLY A 103 4.08 22.27 -15.46
CA GLY A 103 4.06 21.00 -16.17
C GLY A 103 3.62 19.73 -15.42
N VAL A 104 2.32 19.55 -15.17
CA VAL A 104 1.39 18.65 -15.91
C VAL A 104 -0.03 18.98 -15.46
N TYR A 105 -0.85 19.38 -16.44
CA TYR A 105 -2.25 19.77 -16.35
C TYR A 105 -3.17 18.57 -16.04
N ILE A 106 -3.17 18.09 -14.80
CA ILE A 106 -4.32 17.32 -14.34
C ILE A 106 -4.92 17.97 -13.10
N SER A 107 -6.24 18.13 -13.14
CA SER A 107 -7.00 18.81 -12.09
C SER A 107 -6.88 18.03 -10.78
N ILE A 108 -7.14 18.72 -9.66
CA ILE A 108 -7.24 18.05 -8.36
C ILE A 108 -8.27 16.91 -8.40
N GLU A 109 -9.37 17.06 -9.14
CA GLU A 109 -10.37 16.01 -9.31
C GLU A 109 -9.81 14.78 -10.04
N GLN A 110 -9.03 14.97 -11.12
CA GLN A 110 -8.37 13.85 -11.80
C GLN A 110 -7.35 13.15 -10.90
N TRP A 111 -6.62 13.90 -10.06
CA TRP A 111 -5.75 13.30 -9.05
C TRP A 111 -6.53 12.53 -7.98
N LYS A 112 -7.68 13.03 -7.55
CA LYS A 112 -8.58 12.32 -6.62
C LYS A 112 -9.06 11.02 -7.23
N GLU A 113 -9.53 11.03 -8.48
CA GLU A 113 -9.98 9.84 -9.21
C GLU A 113 -8.89 8.78 -9.29
N LYS A 114 -7.68 9.16 -9.71
CA LYS A 114 -6.52 8.25 -9.78
C LYS A 114 -6.14 7.70 -8.40
N THR A 115 -6.06 8.56 -7.38
CA THR A 115 -5.73 8.13 -6.02
C THR A 115 -6.80 7.20 -5.45
N TYR A 116 -8.06 7.45 -5.76
CA TYR A 116 -9.18 6.61 -5.35
C TYR A 116 -9.21 5.26 -6.08
N ALA A 117 -8.86 5.22 -7.37
CA ALA A 117 -8.69 3.98 -8.12
C ALA A 117 -7.56 3.13 -7.52
N CYS A 118 -6.38 3.73 -7.31
CA CYS A 118 -5.26 3.06 -6.65
C CYS A 118 -5.64 2.54 -5.26
N LEU A 119 -6.35 3.35 -4.47
CA LEU A 119 -6.88 2.93 -3.17
C LEU A 119 -7.74 1.66 -3.27
N LYS A 120 -8.67 1.58 -4.24
CA LYS A 120 -9.53 0.41 -4.44
C LYS A 120 -8.73 -0.85 -4.77
N GLU A 121 -7.70 -0.74 -5.61
CA GLU A 121 -6.83 -1.86 -5.93
C GLU A 121 -6.07 -2.36 -4.69
N VAL A 122 -5.60 -1.45 -3.85
CA VAL A 122 -4.96 -1.82 -2.57
C VAL A 122 -5.96 -2.41 -1.58
N GLU A 123 -7.19 -1.91 -1.51
CA GLU A 123 -8.25 -2.55 -0.71
C GLU A 123 -8.48 -3.99 -1.13
N GLU A 124 -8.51 -4.26 -2.44
CA GLU A 124 -8.69 -5.61 -2.95
C GLU A 124 -7.45 -6.49 -2.66
N PHE A 125 -6.23 -5.95 -2.76
CA PHE A 125 -5.04 -6.66 -2.31
C PHE A 125 -5.12 -7.01 -0.81
N VAL A 126 -5.50 -6.07 0.04
CA VAL A 126 -5.66 -6.29 1.49
C VAL A 126 -6.71 -7.36 1.78
N ARG A 127 -7.84 -7.39 1.04
CA ARG A 127 -8.85 -8.45 1.15
C ARG A 127 -8.34 -9.82 0.72
N VAL A 128 -7.49 -9.88 -0.30
CA VAL A 128 -6.85 -11.14 -0.71
C VAL A 128 -5.96 -11.67 0.42
N ILE A 129 -5.09 -10.81 0.98
CA ILE A 129 -4.24 -11.18 2.12
C ILE A 129 -5.08 -11.59 3.34
N GLU A 130 -6.18 -10.88 3.63
CA GLU A 130 -7.10 -11.25 4.71
C GLU A 130 -7.68 -12.65 4.53
N LYS A 131 -8.19 -12.95 3.33
CA LYS A 131 -8.73 -14.29 3.04
C LYS A 131 -7.67 -15.37 3.18
N ASP A 132 -6.45 -15.11 2.70
CA ASP A 132 -5.32 -16.03 2.79
C ASP A 132 -4.95 -16.33 4.25
N ILE A 133 -4.87 -15.30 5.09
CA ILE A 133 -4.58 -15.44 6.53
C ILE A 133 -5.68 -16.23 7.26
N LEU A 134 -6.96 -15.99 6.91
CA LEU A 134 -8.12 -16.57 7.59
C LEU A 134 -8.47 -17.99 7.12
N ASN A 135 -8.27 -18.33 5.84
CA ASN A 135 -8.70 -19.61 5.27
C ASN A 135 -7.81 -20.80 5.67
N ASP A 136 -6.59 -20.55 6.16
CA ASP A 136 -5.69 -21.58 6.71
C ASP A 136 -5.76 -21.65 8.25
N SER A 137 -6.96 -21.52 8.84
CA SER A 137 -7.19 -21.60 10.30
C SER A 137 -8.15 -22.73 10.67
#